data_AF-A0A5P1E9R4-F1
#
_entry.id   AF-A0A5P1E9R4-F1
#
_cell.length_a   1.000
_cell.length_b   1.000
_cell.length_c   1.000
_cell.angle_alpha   90.00
_cell.angle_beta   90.00
_cell.angle_gamma   90.00
#
_symmetry.space_group_name_H-M   'P 1'
#
loop_
_entity.id
_entity.type
_entity.pdbx_description
1 polymer ?
#
loop_
_entity_poly.entity_id
_entity_poly.type
_entity_poly.pdbx_seq_one_letter_code
_entity_poly.pdbx_strand_id
1 'polypeptide(L)' 'MIRLRPLPANLATDFELHQCVEVFYNGVWWKGVVTEVPGRDGDLLYSVCFPASREEFQFKASEIWRQMKCRFMA' A
#
# COMPACT_ATOMS: atom_id res chain seq x y z
N MET A 1 2.03 -25.27 3.98
CA MET A 1 3.14 -24.34 3.69
C MET A 1 2.64 -22.91 3.85
N ILE A 2 2.90 -22.27 4.99
CA ILE A 2 2.63 -20.84 5.15
C ILE A 2 3.76 -20.11 4.39
N ARG A 3 3.45 -19.46 3.27
CA ARG A 3 4.39 -18.53 2.63
C ARG A 3 4.49 -17.31 3.54
N LEU A 4 5.44 -17.34 4.48
CA LEU A 4 5.87 -16.15 5.21
C LEU A 4 6.41 -15.18 4.17
N ARG A 5 5.63 -14.15 3.82
CA ARG A 5 6.15 -13.08 2.98
C ARG A 5 7.29 -12.41 3.77
N PRO A 6 8.41 -12.04 3.11
CA PRO A 6 9.45 -11.30 3.79
C PRO A 6 8.85 -10.05 4.43
N LEU A 7 9.17 -9.82 5.71
CA LEU A 7 8.81 -8.62 6.47
C LEU A 7 9.18 -7.39 5.61
N PRO A 8 8.30 -6.39 5.45
CA PRO A 8 8.59 -5.28 4.57
C PRO A 8 9.78 -4.55 5.20
N ALA A 9 10.81 -4.31 4.41
CA ALA A 9 12.09 -3.79 4.88
C ALA A 9 12.02 -2.34 5.41
N ASN A 10 10.82 -1.78 5.60
CA ASN A 10 10.68 -0.41 6.05
C ASN A 10 9.27 -0.15 6.58
N LEU A 11 9.14 -0.11 7.90
CA LEU A 11 7.93 0.30 8.60
C LEU A 11 7.92 1.81 8.91
N ALA A 12 8.93 2.55 8.46
CA ALA A 12 9.24 3.90 8.99
C ALA A 12 9.45 4.99 7.92
N THR A 13 9.27 4.68 6.63
CA THR A 13 9.39 5.69 5.57
C THR A 13 8.02 5.93 4.97
N ASP A 14 7.65 7.21 4.82
CA ASP A 14 6.43 7.65 4.15
C ASP A 14 6.28 6.96 2.78
N PHE A 15 5.03 6.70 2.37
CA PHE A 15 4.76 6.18 1.04
C PHE A 15 4.85 7.30 0.01
N GLU A 16 5.25 6.95 -1.21
CA GLU A 16 5.33 7.89 -2.33
C GLU A 16 4.11 7.77 -3.24
N LEU A 17 3.79 8.86 -3.94
CA LEU A 17 2.78 8.86 -4.99
C LEU A 17 3.12 7.82 -6.07
N HIS A 18 2.10 7.08 -6.53
CA HIS A 18 2.21 5.98 -7.49
C HIS A 18 3.04 4.78 -7.01
N GLN A 19 3.36 4.70 -5.72
CA GLN A 19 4.05 3.54 -5.18
C GLN A 19 3.12 2.34 -5.11
N CYS A 20 3.59 1.19 -5.56
CA CYS A 20 2.87 -0.07 -5.39
C CYS A 20 2.87 -0.52 -3.94
N VAL A 21 1.70 -0.82 -3.41
CA VAL A 21 1.52 -1.25 -2.04
C VAL A 21 0.60 -2.46 -1.96
N GLU A 22 0.73 -3.24 -0.89
CA GLU A 22 -0.20 -4.30 -0.54
C GLU A 22 -0.95 -3.87 0.73
N VAL A 23 -2.28 -3.93 0.72
CA VAL A 23 -3.12 -3.53 1.85
C VAL A 23 -3.84 -4.75 2.38
N PHE A 24 -3.90 -4.90 3.71
CA PHE A 24 -4.67 -5.98 4.32
C PHE A 24 -6.09 -5.50 4.60
N TYR A 25 -7.05 -5.95 3.78
CA TYR A 25 -8.44 -5.56 3.88
C TYR A 25 -9.35 -6.79 3.83
N ASN A 26 -10.29 -6.87 4.77
CA ASN A 26 -11.26 -7.97 4.90
C ASN A 26 -10.62 -9.38 4.99
N GLY A 27 -9.50 -9.51 5.70
CA GLY A 27 -8.79 -10.79 5.85
C GLY A 27 -7.96 -11.22 4.64
N VAL A 28 -7.89 -10.38 3.59
CA VAL A 28 -7.19 -10.66 2.34
C VAL A 28 -6.20 -9.54 2.05
N TRP A 29 -5.10 -9.89 1.38
CA TRP A 29 -4.12 -8.91 0.90
C TRP A 29 -4.49 -8.46 -0.51
N TRP A 30 -4.75 -7.17 -0.65
CA TRP A 30 -5.06 -6.53 -1.92
C TRP A 30 -3.85 -5.77 -2.43
N LYS A 31 -3.59 -5.84 -3.73
CA LYS A 31 -2.54 -5.04 -4.37
C LYS A 31 -3.15 -3.75 -4.87
N GLY A 32 -2.61 -2.63 -4.42
CA GLY A 32 -3.02 -1.30 -4.83
C GLY A 32 -1.83 -0.41 -5.18
N VAL A 33 -2.16 0.80 -5.60
CA VAL A 33 -1.20 1.84 -5.94
C VAL A 33 -1.59 3.09 -5.15
N VAL A 34 -0.63 3.71 -4.47
CA VAL A 34 -0.87 4.96 -3.75
C VAL A 34 -1.16 6.06 -4.76
N THR A 35 -2.31 6.70 -4.66
CA THR A 35 -2.77 7.77 -5.54
C THR A 35 -2.75 9.13 -4.86
N GLU A 36 -2.74 9.16 -3.52
CA GLU A 36 -2.53 10.38 -2.74
C GLU A 36 -1.73 10.07 -1.46
N VAL A 37 -0.92 11.03 -1.05
CA VAL A 37 -0.16 10.99 0.20
C VAL A 37 -0.68 12.08 1.15
N PRO A 38 -0.81 11.81 2.46
CA PRO A 38 -1.34 12.76 3.40
C PRO A 38 -0.43 13.99 3.54
N GLY A 39 -1.06 15.16 3.67
CA GLY A 39 -0.37 16.41 3.94
C GLY A 39 0.15 16.50 5.38
N ARG A 40 1.00 17.49 5.65
CA ARG A 40 1.63 17.70 6.97
C ARG A 40 0.66 18.15 8.08
N ASP A 41 -0.57 18.53 7.73
CA ASP A 41 -1.51 19.25 8.60
C ASP A 41 -2.85 18.51 8.81
N GLY A 42 -2.96 17.24 8.37
CA GLY A 42 -4.22 16.49 8.39
C GLY A 42 -4.08 15.01 8.79
N ASP A 43 -5.16 14.24 8.63
CA ASP A 43 -5.18 12.80 8.86
C ASP A 43 -4.12 12.10 8.00
N LEU A 44 -3.26 11.28 8.63
CA LEU A 44 -2.17 10.51 8.01
C LEU A 44 -2.71 9.29 7.21
N LEU A 45 -3.69 9.55 6.35
CA LEU A 45 -4.36 8.59 5.48
C LEU A 45 -3.84 8.70 4.06
N TYR A 46 -3.51 7.56 3.48
CA TYR A 46 -3.08 7.43 2.10
C TYR A 46 -4.23 6.91 1.26
N SER A 47 -4.50 7.53 0.11
CA SER A 47 -5.44 7.00 -0.86
C SER A 47 -4.74 5.91 -1.68
N VAL A 48 -5.35 4.73 -1.73
CA VAL A 48 -4.84 3.58 -2.48
C VAL A 48 -5.89 3.15 -3.49
N CYS A 49 -5.54 3.21 -4.77
CA CYS A 49 -6.38 2.72 -5.86
C CYS A 49 -6.09 1.24 -6.16
N PHE A 50 -7.15 0.45 -6.27
CA PHE A 50 -7.12 -0.94 -6.66
C PHE A 50 -7.44 -1.06 -8.16
N PRO A 51 -6.45 -1.22 -9.05
CA PRO A 51 -6.68 -1.21 -10.50
C PRO A 51 -7.59 -2.34 -10.99
N ALA A 52 -7.74 -3.41 -10.22
CA ALA A 52 -8.63 -4.54 -10.54
C ALA A 52 -10.12 -4.16 -10.48
N SER A 53 -10.52 -3.33 -9.51
CA SER A 53 -11.91 -2.87 -9.35
C SER A 53 -12.10 -1.39 -9.69
N ARG A 54 -11.00 -0.65 -9.89
CA ARG A 54 -10.96 0.81 -10.07
C ARG A 54 -11.52 1.58 -8.86
N GLU A 55 -11.57 0.95 -7.71
CA GLU A 55 -11.97 1.56 -6.45
C GLU A 55 -10.77 2.17 -5.75
N GLU A 56 -11.01 3.21 -4.95
CA GLU A 56 -10.00 3.87 -4.14
C GLU A 56 -10.47 3.88 -2.69
N PHE A 57 -9.55 3.55 -1.78
CA PHE A 57 -9.82 3.55 -0.35
C PHE A 57 -8.67 4.21 0.40
N GLN A 58 -9.03 4.86 1.51
CA GLN A 58 -8.09 5.54 2.38
C GLN A 58 -7.64 4.61 3.50
N PHE A 59 -6.34 4.46 3.68
CA PHE A 59 -5.74 3.61 4.70
C PHE A 59 -4.66 4.34 5.48
N LYS A 60 -4.48 3.98 6.75
CA LYS A 60 -3.35 4.50 7.54
C LYS A 60 -2.06 3.86 7.07
N ALA A 61 -0.93 4.54 7.31
CA ALA A 61 0.40 3.98 7.04
C ALA A 61 0.58 2.56 7.64
N SER A 62 0.00 2.32 8.83
CA SER A 62 0.08 1.04 9.54
C SER A 62 -0.70 -0.12 8.89
N GLU A 63 -1.65 0.18 8.01
CA GLU A 63 -2.49 -0.81 7.31
C GLU A 63 -1.93 -1.15 5.92
N ILE A 64 -0.96 -0.36 5.46
CA ILE A 64 -0.34 -0.48 4.16
C ILE A 64 1.01 -1.17 4.32
N TRP A 65 1.24 -2.17 3.48
CA TRP A 65 2.47 -2.95 3.47
C TRP A 65 3.27 -2.68 2.20
N ARG A 66 4.51 -2.24 2.40
CA ARG A 66 5.42 -1.94 1.30
C ARG A 66 6.06 -3.21 0.77
N GLN A 67 5.58 -3.70 -0.36
CA GLN A 67 6.18 -4.87 -1.00
C GLN A 67 7.24 -4.42 -2.01
N MET A 68 8.51 -4.71 -1.71
CA MET A 68 9.70 -4.22 -2.41
C MET A 68 9.88 -4.75 -3.85
N LYS A 69 8.92 -5.53 -4.36
CA LYS A 69 8.91 -6.03 -5.73
C LYS A 69 7.57 -5.71 -6.41
N CYS A 70 7.46 -4.49 -6.92
CA CYS A 70 6.61 -4.26 -8.07
C CYS A 70 7.35 -4.74 -9.31
N ARG A 71 7.01 -5.94 -9.81
CA ARG A 71 7.40 -6.33 -11.17
C ARG A 71 6.51 -5.59 -12.15
N PHE A 72 6.75 -4.29 -12.32
CA PHE A 72 6.42 -3.56 -13.53
C PHE A 72 7.73 -3.35 -14.30
N MET A 73 8.32 -4.43 -14.80
CA MET A 73 9.33 -4.37 -15.86
C MET A 73 9.30 -5.69 -16.63
N ALA A 74 8.60 -5.67 -17.75
CA ALA A 74 9.05 -6.04 -19.10
C ALA A 74 7.83 -6.29 -19.98
#